data_AF-X1IDT3-F1
#
_entry.id   AF-X1IDT3-F1
#
_cell.length_a   1.000
_cell.length_b   1.000
_cell.length_c   1.000
_cell.angle_alpha   90.00
_cell.angle_beta   90.00
_cell.angle_gamma   90.00
#
_symmetry.space_group_name_H-M   'P 1'
#
loop_
_entity.id
_entity.type
_entity.pdbx_description
1 polymer ?
#
loop_
_entity_poly.entity_id
_entity_poly.type
_entity_poly.pdbx_seq_one_letter_code
_entity_poly.pdbx_strand_id
1 'polypeptide(L)'
;VNDFMKSNYGQPIITNSSLQLLMKQSPATMDVVKKTFNLTEEEKYLLLEAGVGEGIFFAGQKHVAIKAVASYTEDQIITTAPEEVLKIKKAKEELTR
;
A
#
# COMPACT_ATOMS: atom_id res chain seq x y z
N VAL A 1 -4.97 0.74 -10.85
CA VAL A 1 -4.69 2.16 -11.10
C VAL A 1 -5.12 2.63 -12.50
N ASN A 2 -4.78 1.89 -13.58
CA ASN A 2 -5.04 2.34 -14.95
C ASN A 2 -6.52 2.62 -15.27
N ASP A 3 -7.44 1.85 -14.70
CA ASP A 3 -8.89 2.05 -14.92
C ASP A 3 -9.42 3.36 -14.33
N PHE A 4 -8.88 3.75 -13.17
CA PHE A 4 -9.28 4.99 -12.49
C PHE A 4 -8.74 6.22 -13.25
N MET A 5 -7.54 6.11 -13.82
CA MET A 5 -6.89 7.17 -14.57
C MET A 5 -7.53 7.45 -15.94
N LYS A 6 -8.24 6.48 -16.51
CA LYS A 6 -8.97 6.64 -17.78
C LYS A 6 -10.34 7.30 -17.62
N SER A 7 -10.83 7.40 -16.40
CA SER A 7 -12.12 8.04 -16.10
C SER A 7 -11.95 9.55 -15.91
N ASN A 8 -12.84 10.35 -16.50
CA ASN A 8 -12.89 11.81 -16.34
C ASN A 8 -13.01 12.25 -14.86
N TYR A 9 -13.46 11.36 -13.97
CA TYR A 9 -13.60 11.63 -12.54
C TYR A 9 -12.40 11.20 -11.69
N GLY A 10 -11.53 10.31 -12.20
CA GLY A 10 -10.43 9.77 -11.40
C GLY A 10 -9.31 10.78 -11.19
N GLN A 11 -9.02 11.59 -12.21
CA GLN A 11 -7.94 12.58 -12.15
C GLN A 11 -8.22 13.68 -11.10
N PRO A 12 -9.43 14.29 -11.03
CA PRO A 12 -9.78 15.27 -9.99
C PRO A 12 -9.74 14.72 -8.56
N ILE A 13 -10.07 13.43 -8.37
CA ILE A 13 -10.05 12.81 -7.03
C ILE A 13 -8.62 12.74 -6.51
N ILE A 14 -7.68 12.35 -7.37
CA ILE A 14 -6.26 12.25 -7.01
C ILE A 14 -5.67 13.63 -6.73
N THR A 15 -5.94 14.62 -7.59
CA THR A 15 -5.38 15.97 -7.44
C THR A 15 -5.90 16.72 -6.22
N ASN A 16 -7.13 16.45 -5.78
CA ASN A 16 -7.73 17.10 -4.60
C ASN A 16 -7.46 16.33 -3.29
N SER A 17 -6.78 15.19 -3.34
CA SER A 17 -6.41 14.45 -2.15
C SER A 17 -5.20 15.08 -1.49
N SER A 18 -5.34 15.52 -0.23
CA SER A 18 -4.27 16.15 0.55
C SER A 18 -3.16 15.17 0.95
N LEU A 19 -3.51 13.89 1.06
CA LEU A 19 -2.61 12.79 1.38
C LEU A 19 -2.72 11.73 0.29
N GLN A 20 -1.56 11.29 -0.20
CA GLN A 20 -1.48 10.19 -1.14
C GLN A 20 -0.47 9.18 -0.62
N LEU A 21 -0.77 7.89 -0.77
CA LEU A 21 0.09 6.79 -0.36
C LEU A 21 0.17 5.81 -1.53
N LEU A 22 1.37 5.64 -2.08
CA LEU A 22 1.65 4.67 -3.14
C LEU A 22 2.40 3.49 -2.55
N MET A 23 1.73 2.34 -2.50
CA MET A 23 2.38 1.05 -2.20
C MET A 23 2.98 0.45 -3.47
N LYS A 24 3.64 -0.71 -3.35
CA LYS A 24 4.18 -1.48 -4.47
C LYS A 24 3.19 -1.55 -5.65
N GLN A 25 3.65 -1.17 -6.86
CA GLN A 25 2.85 -1.19 -8.09
C GLN A 25 3.36 -2.23 -9.07
N SER A 26 2.49 -2.66 -10.00
CA SER A 26 2.90 -3.56 -11.08
C SER A 26 3.68 -2.81 -12.17
N PRO A 27 4.69 -3.43 -12.80
CA PRO A 27 5.47 -2.79 -13.87
C PRO A 27 4.60 -2.25 -15.01
N ALA A 28 3.52 -2.97 -15.36
CA ALA A 28 2.60 -2.58 -16.43
C ALA A 28 1.84 -1.26 -16.17
N THR A 29 1.75 -0.82 -14.91
CA THR A 29 1.06 0.42 -14.54
C THR A 29 2.01 1.54 -14.12
N MET A 30 3.31 1.24 -14.05
CA MET A 30 4.30 2.13 -13.45
C MET A 30 4.47 3.44 -14.23
N ASP A 31 4.45 3.39 -15.57
CA ASP A 31 4.61 4.60 -16.39
C ASP A 31 3.42 5.56 -16.26
N VAL A 32 2.21 5.02 -16.06
CA VAL A 32 1.00 5.82 -15.79
C VAL A 32 1.09 6.46 -14.41
N VAL A 33 1.50 5.71 -13.39
CA VAL A 33 1.69 6.21 -12.03
C VAL A 33 2.75 7.31 -12.01
N LYS A 34 3.89 7.08 -12.68
CA LYS A 34 4.97 8.06 -12.78
C LYS A 34 4.48 9.39 -13.35
N LYS A 35 3.76 9.35 -14.47
CA LYS A 35 3.21 10.55 -15.12
C LYS A 35 2.15 11.25 -14.28
N THR A 36 1.36 10.49 -13.52
CA THR A 36 0.23 11.03 -12.74
C THR A 36 0.71 11.72 -11.47
N PHE A 37 1.68 11.12 -10.77
CA PHE A 37 2.17 11.58 -9.49
C PHE A 37 3.50 12.33 -9.60
N ASN A 38 3.92 12.69 -10.82
CA ASN A 38 5.17 13.41 -11.11
C ASN A 38 6.40 12.77 -10.44
N LEU A 39 6.49 11.44 -10.47
CA LEU A 39 7.58 10.71 -9.84
C LEU A 39 8.89 10.84 -10.62
N THR A 40 9.99 10.81 -9.89
CA THR A 40 11.34 10.62 -10.40
C THR A 40 11.56 9.16 -10.84
N GLU A 41 12.65 8.89 -11.58
CA GLU A 41 12.97 7.50 -11.94
C GLU A 41 13.36 6.69 -10.69
N GLU A 42 14.05 7.32 -9.75
CA GLU A 42 14.48 6.73 -8.48
C GLU A 42 13.28 6.27 -7.64
N GLU A 43 12.23 7.11 -7.53
CA GLU A 43 10.99 6.75 -6.83
C GLU A 43 10.22 5.62 -7.53
N LYS A 44 10.28 5.57 -8.86
CA LYS A 44 9.72 4.45 -9.62
C LYS A 44 10.43 3.14 -9.28
N TYR A 45 11.77 3.12 -9.20
CA TYR A 45 12.52 1.93 -8.79
C TYR A 45 12.19 1.53 -7.35
N LEU A 46 12.08 2.50 -6.45
CA LEU A 46 11.69 2.26 -5.06
C LEU A 46 10.32 1.55 -4.98
N LEU A 47 9.34 1.96 -5.79
CA LEU A 47 8.02 1.32 -5.82
C LEU A 47 8.00 -0.06 -6.48
N LEU A 48 8.92 -0.37 -7.39
CA LEU A 48 9.06 -1.71 -7.97
C LEU A 48 9.65 -2.70 -6.96
N GLU A 49 10.64 -2.24 -6.20
CA GLU A 49 11.37 -3.05 -5.23
C GLU A 49 10.71 -3.10 -3.85
N ALA A 50 9.76 -2.19 -3.55
CA ALA A 50 9.06 -2.11 -2.27
C ALA A 50 8.52 -3.45 -1.78
N GLY A 51 8.80 -3.75 -0.50
CA GLY A 51 8.26 -4.90 0.20
C GLY A 51 6.81 -4.72 0.66
N VAL A 52 6.29 -5.72 1.37
CA VAL A 52 4.97 -5.63 2.01
C VAL A 52 5.00 -4.55 3.10
N GLY A 53 4.05 -3.60 3.03
CA GLY A 53 3.97 -2.48 3.96
C GLY A 53 4.88 -1.30 3.62
N GLU A 54 5.70 -1.40 2.58
CA GLU A 54 6.58 -0.31 2.13
C GLU A 54 5.97 0.45 0.95
N GLY A 55 6.22 1.76 0.92
CA GLY A 55 5.70 2.63 -0.12
C GLY A 55 6.23 4.06 -0.05
N ILE A 56 5.62 4.93 -0.84
CA ILE A 56 5.89 6.37 -0.87
C ILE A 56 4.66 7.11 -0.35
N PHE A 57 4.88 7.96 0.64
CA PHE A 57 3.89 8.87 1.19
C PHE A 57 4.12 10.29 0.70
N PHE A 58 3.04 10.92 0.24
CA PHE A 58 3.04 12.28 -0.30
C PHE A 58 2.38 13.20 0.72
N ALA A 59 3.14 14.19 1.17
CA ALA A 59 2.68 15.27 2.03
C ALA A 59 2.86 16.60 1.29
N GLY A 60 1.86 16.95 0.48
CA GLY A 60 1.95 18.09 -0.44
C GLY A 60 3.04 17.87 -1.49
N GLN A 61 4.11 18.66 -1.44
CA GLN A 61 5.25 18.57 -2.37
C GLN A 61 6.37 17.63 -1.90
N LYS A 62 6.26 17.08 -0.68
CA LYS A 62 7.29 16.19 -0.13
C LYS A 62 6.91 14.74 -0.38
N HIS A 63 7.85 13.98 -0.92
CA HIS A 63 7.75 12.54 -1.08
C HIS A 63 8.68 11.87 -0.08
N VAL A 64 8.16 10.95 0.73
CA VAL A 64 8.93 10.25 1.75
C VAL A 64 8.64 8.76 1.68
N ALA A 65 9.68 7.95 1.85
CA ALA A 65 9.51 6.50 1.99
C ALA A 65 8.84 6.21 3.34
N ILE A 66 7.84 5.32 3.32
CA ILE A 66 7.11 4.89 4.51
C ILE A 66 7.12 3.38 4.61
N LYS A 67 7.17 2.88 5.84
CA LYS A 67 6.96 1.47 6.17
C LYS A 67 5.88 1.36 7.24
N ALA A 68 4.74 0.81 6.86
CA ALA A 68 3.66 0.49 7.78
C ALA A 68 3.97 -0.85 8.47
N VAL A 69 3.94 -0.85 9.80
CA VAL A 69 4.12 -2.04 10.63
C VAL A 69 2.94 -2.11 11.59
N ALA A 70 2.28 -3.27 11.65
CA ALA A 70 1.20 -3.49 12.61
C ALA A 70 1.78 -3.73 14.01
N SER A 71 1.09 -3.21 15.03
CA SER A 71 1.36 -3.65 16.40
C SER A 71 0.97 -5.12 16.58
N TYR A 72 1.58 -5.79 17.56
CA TYR A 72 1.26 -7.18 17.87
C TYR A 72 -0.25 -7.40 18.15
N THR A 73 -0.89 -6.42 18.79
CA THR A 73 -2.33 -6.45 19.07
C THR A 73 -3.19 -6.30 17.83
N GLU A 74 -2.80 -5.42 16.91
CA GLU A 74 -3.53 -5.25 15.65
C GLU A 74 -3.39 -6.52 14.80
N ASP A 75 -2.17 -7.05 14.68
CA ASP A 75 -1.88 -8.23 13.87
C ASP A 75 -2.78 -9.43 14.21
N GLN A 76 -3.05 -9.68 15.50
CA GLN A 76 -3.98 -10.74 15.92
C GLN A 76 -5.44 -10.53 15.49
N ILE A 77 -5.85 -9.28 15.27
CA ILE A 77 -7.23 -8.92 14.93
C ILE A 77 -7.42 -8.89 13.41
N ILE A 78 -6.46 -8.30 12.69
CA ILE A 78 -6.55 -8.03 11.25
C ILE A 78 -5.81 -9.05 10.38
N THR A 79 -5.02 -9.98 10.93
CA THR A 79 -4.33 -10.97 10.10
C THR A 79 -5.33 -11.76 9.25
N THR A 80 -5.02 -11.80 7.96
CA THR A 80 -5.76 -12.55 6.94
C THR A 80 -4.92 -13.70 6.39
N ALA A 81 -3.71 -13.89 6.92
CA ALA A 81 -2.82 -14.95 6.50
C ALA A 81 -3.42 -16.31 6.94
N PRO A 82 -3.71 -17.23 6.00
CA PRO A 82 -4.40 -18.48 6.31
C PRO A 82 -3.69 -19.30 7.39
N GLU A 83 -2.35 -19.32 7.36
CA GLU A 83 -1.52 -20.04 8.32
C GLU A 83 -1.61 -19.47 9.74
N GLU A 84 -1.63 -18.13 9.87
CA GLU A 84 -1.73 -17.45 11.17
C GLU A 84 -3.14 -17.58 11.75
N VAL A 85 -4.17 -17.44 10.91
CA VAL A 85 -5.56 -17.67 11.31
C VAL A 85 -5.76 -19.10 11.83
N LEU A 86 -5.13 -20.09 11.19
CA LEU A 86 -5.13 -21.49 11.65
C LEU A 86 -4.45 -21.65 13.01
N LYS A 87 -3.29 -21.00 13.23
CA LYS A 87 -2.60 -21.02 14.52
C LYS A 87 -3.44 -20.37 15.61
N ILE A 88 -4.06 -19.23 15.34
CA ILE A 88 -4.93 -18.52 16.29
C ILE A 88 -6.16 -19.37 16.63
N LYS A 89 -6.77 -20.05 15.65
CA LYS A 89 -7.90 -20.98 15.90
C LYS A 89 -7.49 -22.15 16.79
N LYS A 90 -6.36 -22.80 16.52
CA LYS A 90 -5.84 -23.90 17.35
C LYS A 90 -5.54 -23.45 18.78
N ALA A 91 -4.89 -22.30 18.94
CA ALA A 91 -4.60 -21.74 20.26
C ALA A 91 -5.87 -21.41 21.05
N LYS A 92 -6.94 -20.94 20.38
CA LYS A 92 -8.25 -20.72 21.01
C LYS A 92 -8.93 -22.02 21.43
N GLU A 93 -8.85 -23.08 20.62
CA GLU A 93 -9.40 -24.40 20.97
C GLU A 93 -8.68 -25.03 22.17
N GLU A 94 -7.35 -24.90 22.27
CA GLU A 94 -6.58 -25.38 23.42
C GLU A 94 -6.88 -24.61 24.71
N LEU A 95 -7.16 -23.30 24.62
CA LEU A 95 -7.47 -22.48 25.80
C LEU A 95 -8.89 -22.72 26.37
N THR A 96 -9.79 -23.25 25.54
CA THR A 96 -11.20 -23.48 25.91
C THR A 96 -11.43 -24.91 26.42
N ARG A 97 -10.40 -25.75 26.38
CA ARG A 97 -10.45 -27.17 26.77
C ARG A 97 -9.86 -27.39 28.16
#